data_AF-A0A1G0YYR7-F1
#
_entry.id   AF-A0A1G0YYR7-F1
#
_cell.length_a   1.000
_cell.length_b   1.000
_cell.length_c   1.000
_cell.angle_alpha   90.00
_cell.angle_beta   90.00
_cell.angle_gamma   90.00
#
_symmetry.space_group_name_H-M   'P 1'
#
loop_
_entity.id
_entity.type
_entity.pdbx_description
1 polymer ?
#
loop_
_entity_poly.entity_id
_entity_poly.type
_entity_poly.pdbx_seq_one_letter_code
_entity_poly.pdbx_strand_id
1 'polypeptide(L)'
;MNQDVNRDFPLIRAIRENVKCSLQLIANNSCLGYCPIAYYHENTTSFISQVRAVKMEPVKEYCTLYCHSQKLIDPANILASEWIRPEDIHYYEEIGVDSFKLCDRTMPPETIVKVVKAYTDRRYDGNFMDLLFSFVKRHKIILADPKIKKKTPIEGIYVDNRKLDGFIKYFISGDRRLSMDENLIYCRKWAEKAVTIDPQYRKDALKGYSRAVKNLIHCKD
;
A
#
# COMPACT_ATOMS: atom_id res chain seq x y z
N MET A 1 -15.12 2.78 3.99
CA MET A 1 -14.67 4.13 3.59
C MET A 1 -13.47 4.01 2.66
N ASN A 2 -13.12 5.08 1.94
CA ASN A 2 -11.87 5.12 1.18
C ASN A 2 -10.68 5.04 2.14
N GLN A 3 -9.58 4.43 1.71
CA GLN A 3 -8.41 4.18 2.54
C GLN A 3 -7.69 5.48 2.94
N ASP A 4 -7.81 6.53 2.13
CA ASP A 4 -7.19 7.84 2.34
C ASP A 4 -7.75 8.63 3.54
N VAL A 5 -8.68 8.04 4.30
CA VAL A 5 -9.15 8.60 5.59
C VAL A 5 -8.55 7.86 6.78
N ASN A 6 -7.82 6.75 6.57
CA ASN A 6 -7.37 5.88 7.65
C ASN A 6 -6.45 6.60 8.64
N ARG A 7 -5.80 7.71 8.26
CA ARG A 7 -4.94 8.48 9.17
C ARG A 7 -5.58 9.79 9.67
N ASP A 8 -6.84 10.03 9.32
CA ASP A 8 -7.61 11.20 9.75
C ASP A 8 -8.58 10.85 10.89
N PHE A 9 -8.03 10.65 12.09
CA PHE A 9 -8.81 10.31 13.29
C PHE A 9 -9.91 11.33 13.63
N PRO A 10 -9.68 12.66 13.51
CA PRO A 10 -10.74 13.65 13.67
C PRO A 10 -11.91 13.43 12.71
N LEU A 11 -11.63 13.17 11.42
CA LEU A 11 -12.67 12.89 10.44
C LEU A 11 -13.42 11.59 10.76
N ILE A 12 -12.72 10.51 11.13
CA ILE A 12 -13.38 9.24 11.47
C ILE A 12 -14.32 9.42 12.66
N ARG A 13 -13.90 10.14 13.71
CA ARG A 13 -14.76 10.47 14.88
C ARG A 13 -15.99 11.26 14.46
N ALA A 14 -15.79 12.32 13.67
CA ALA A 14 -16.89 13.14 13.18
C ALA A 14 -17.89 12.33 12.33
N ILE A 15 -17.40 11.41 11.48
CA ILE A 15 -18.28 10.50 10.73
C ILE A 15 -19.06 9.60 11.69
N ARG A 16 -18.40 8.98 12.67
CA ARG A 16 -19.04 8.09 13.65
C ARG A 16 -20.17 8.79 14.40
N GLU A 17 -19.96 10.02 14.84
CA GLU A 17 -20.95 10.82 15.58
C GLU A 17 -22.21 11.13 14.75
N ASN A 18 -22.07 11.16 13.41
CA ASN A 18 -23.14 11.61 12.50
C ASN A 18 -23.83 10.48 11.74
N VAL A 19 -23.39 9.22 11.89
CA VAL A 19 -23.99 8.07 11.22
C VAL A 19 -24.37 6.98 12.20
N LYS A 20 -25.34 6.13 11.85
CA LYS A 20 -25.74 4.95 12.63
C LYS A 20 -25.33 3.62 11.99
N CYS A 21 -24.89 3.64 10.73
CA CYS A 21 -24.44 2.45 10.04
C CYS A 21 -23.08 1.97 10.57
N SER A 22 -22.72 0.74 10.22
CA SER A 22 -21.42 0.18 10.53
C SER A 22 -20.32 0.86 9.71
N LEU A 23 -19.24 1.26 10.39
CA LEU A 23 -18.04 1.81 9.81
C LEU A 23 -17.04 0.69 9.51
N GLN A 24 -16.60 0.64 8.25
CA GLN A 24 -15.58 -0.30 7.79
C GLN A 24 -14.40 0.44 7.15
N LEU A 25 -13.18 0.12 7.60
CA LEU A 25 -11.93 0.62 7.02
C LEU A 25 -11.20 -0.47 6.23
N ILE A 26 -10.36 -0.09 5.28
CA ILE A 26 -9.52 -1.03 4.52
C ILE A 26 -8.13 -1.03 5.16
N ALA A 27 -7.68 -2.17 5.69
CA ALA A 27 -6.49 -2.16 6.54
C ALA A 27 -5.17 -2.37 5.79
N ASN A 28 -5.11 -3.32 4.86
CA ASN A 28 -3.84 -3.82 4.29
C ASN A 28 -3.61 -3.41 2.82
N ASN A 29 -4.38 -2.45 2.30
CA ASN A 29 -4.10 -1.92 0.98
C ASN A 29 -2.94 -0.90 1.07
N SER A 30 -2.14 -0.78 0.02
CA SER A 30 -0.92 0.03 0.05
C SER A 30 -0.85 0.96 -1.16
N CYS A 31 -1.91 1.72 -1.41
CA CYS A 31 -1.84 2.81 -2.39
C CYS A 31 -0.89 3.92 -1.90
N LEU A 32 -0.37 4.72 -2.82
CA LEU A 32 0.40 5.92 -2.47
C LEU A 32 -0.52 6.90 -1.72
N GLY A 33 -0.05 7.47 -0.60
CA GLY A 33 -0.78 8.54 0.09
C GLY A 33 -0.83 9.81 -0.76
N TYR A 34 -1.95 10.53 -0.73
CA TYR A 34 -2.18 11.75 -1.54
C TYR A 34 -1.89 11.54 -3.05
N CYS A 35 -2.24 10.36 -3.59
CA CYS A 35 -1.89 10.00 -4.96
C CYS A 35 -2.68 10.82 -6.00
N PRO A 36 -2.02 11.58 -6.89
CA PRO A 36 -2.71 12.44 -7.86
C PRO A 36 -3.45 11.66 -8.95
N ILE A 37 -3.13 10.37 -9.12
CA ILE A 37 -3.72 9.50 -10.16
C ILE A 37 -4.62 8.40 -9.59
N ALA A 38 -5.04 8.52 -8.32
CA ALA A 38 -5.91 7.53 -7.67
C ALA A 38 -7.22 7.31 -8.43
N TYR A 39 -7.94 8.39 -8.74
CA TYR A 39 -9.21 8.31 -9.48
C TYR A 39 -9.05 7.71 -10.88
N TYR A 40 -7.97 8.06 -11.59
CA TYR A 40 -7.69 7.48 -12.90
C TYR A 40 -7.43 5.96 -12.80
N HIS A 41 -6.66 5.52 -11.81
CA HIS A 41 -6.42 4.09 -11.54
C HIS A 41 -7.71 3.34 -11.19
N GLU A 42 -8.55 3.92 -10.34
CA GLU A 42 -9.83 3.31 -9.95
C GLU A 42 -10.81 3.21 -11.11
N ASN A 43 -10.93 4.27 -11.91
CA ASN A 43 -11.78 4.28 -13.11
C ASN A 43 -11.30 3.27 -14.14
N THR A 44 -9.99 3.24 -14.41
CA THR A 44 -9.38 2.31 -15.36
C THR A 44 -9.56 0.86 -14.91
N THR A 45 -9.32 0.57 -13.62
CA THR A 45 -9.54 -0.76 -13.04
C THR A 45 -11.02 -1.17 -13.14
N SER A 46 -11.94 -0.25 -12.87
CA SER A 46 -13.37 -0.49 -12.95
C SER A 46 -13.79 -0.81 -14.39
N PHE A 47 -13.31 -0.04 -15.36
CA PHE A 47 -13.57 -0.27 -16.78
C PHE A 47 -13.04 -1.64 -17.24
N ILE A 48 -11.77 -1.94 -16.96
CA ILE A 48 -11.14 -3.22 -17.33
C ILE A 48 -11.89 -4.41 -16.70
N SER A 49 -12.43 -4.25 -15.49
CA SER A 49 -13.17 -5.34 -14.81
C SER A 49 -14.48 -5.75 -15.52
N GLN A 50 -15.06 -4.85 -16.32
CA GLN A 50 -16.33 -5.10 -17.02
C GLN A 50 -16.11 -5.64 -18.45
N VAL A 51 -14.97 -5.35 -19.06
CA VAL A 51 -14.68 -5.75 -20.43
C VAL A 51 -14.22 -7.21 -20.45
N ARG A 52 -15.18 -8.13 -20.62
CA ARG A 52 -14.93 -9.59 -20.72
C ARG A 52 -14.09 -10.02 -21.93
N ALA A 53 -13.87 -9.15 -22.93
CA ALA A 53 -13.52 -9.57 -24.28
C ALA A 53 -12.19 -9.03 -24.84
N VAL A 54 -11.53 -8.07 -24.20
CA VAL A 54 -10.24 -7.60 -24.72
C VAL A 54 -9.15 -8.34 -23.98
N LYS A 55 -8.41 -9.18 -24.70
CA LYS A 55 -7.02 -9.57 -24.35
C LYS A 55 -6.16 -8.30 -24.33
N MET A 56 -6.50 -7.31 -23.51
CA MET A 56 -5.52 -6.32 -23.15
C MET A 56 -4.51 -7.13 -22.35
N GLU A 57 -3.35 -7.39 -22.96
CA GLU A 57 -2.16 -7.75 -22.21
C GLU A 57 -2.18 -6.95 -20.93
N PRO A 58 -1.95 -7.57 -19.76
CA PRO A 58 -2.19 -6.97 -18.46
C PRO A 58 -1.67 -5.55 -18.54
N VAL A 59 -2.58 -4.57 -18.62
CA VAL A 59 -2.21 -3.20 -18.92
C VAL A 59 -1.13 -2.93 -17.90
N LYS A 60 0.10 -2.73 -18.40
CA LYS A 60 1.27 -2.46 -17.54
C LYS A 60 0.95 -1.08 -17.00
N GLU A 61 0.10 -1.04 -15.98
CA GLU A 61 -0.69 0.15 -15.75
C GLU A 61 0.26 1.21 -15.26
N TYR A 62 0.33 2.31 -16.01
CA TYR A 62 1.18 3.44 -15.67
C TYR A 62 1.03 3.80 -14.19
N CYS A 63 -0.18 3.71 -13.64
CA CYS A 63 -0.46 3.92 -12.22
C CYS A 63 0.31 3.00 -11.29
N THR A 64 0.35 1.71 -11.58
CA THR A 64 1.09 0.72 -10.78
C THR A 64 2.60 0.99 -10.88
N LEU A 65 3.13 1.22 -12.09
CA LEU A 65 4.54 1.54 -12.31
C LEU A 65 4.95 2.84 -11.60
N TYR A 66 4.11 3.87 -11.70
CA TYR A 66 4.29 5.14 -11.03
C TYR A 66 4.28 4.96 -9.51
N CYS A 67 3.23 4.35 -8.96
CA CYS A 67 3.09 4.11 -7.51
C CYS A 67 4.31 3.37 -6.94
N HIS A 68 4.73 2.29 -7.58
CA HIS A 68 5.88 1.52 -7.13
C HIS A 68 7.20 2.24 -7.29
N SER A 69 7.39 3.02 -8.37
CA SER A 69 8.59 3.83 -8.53
C SER A 69 8.70 4.91 -7.47
N GLN A 70 7.61 5.61 -7.12
CA GLN A 70 7.62 6.63 -6.06
C GLN A 70 8.04 6.05 -4.70
N LYS A 71 7.60 4.83 -4.38
CA LYS A 71 7.99 4.14 -3.13
C LYS A 71 9.44 3.69 -3.10
N LEU A 72 10.02 3.40 -4.25
CA LEU A 72 11.45 3.12 -4.36
C LEU A 72 12.27 4.41 -4.43
N ILE A 73 11.76 5.52 -4.94
CA ILE A 73 12.46 6.81 -4.96
C ILE A 73 12.51 7.39 -3.55
N ASP A 74 11.38 7.46 -2.85
CA ASP A 74 11.29 7.87 -1.46
C ASP A 74 10.57 6.78 -0.63
N PRO A 75 11.32 6.00 0.18
CA PRO A 75 10.76 4.96 1.04
C PRO A 75 9.75 5.47 2.07
N ALA A 76 9.71 6.78 2.38
CA ALA A 76 8.68 7.37 3.22
C ALA A 76 7.27 7.10 2.67
N ASN A 77 7.12 7.02 1.34
CA ASN A 77 5.86 6.71 0.67
C ASN A 77 5.32 5.31 1.02
N ILE A 78 6.15 4.39 1.49
CA ILE A 78 5.71 3.07 1.98
C ILE A 78 4.93 3.23 3.29
N LEU A 79 5.41 4.09 4.20
CA LEU A 79 4.75 4.34 5.48
C LEU A 79 3.60 5.36 5.38
N ALA A 80 3.68 6.28 4.42
CA ALA A 80 2.60 7.23 4.12
C ALA A 80 1.44 6.58 3.35
N SER A 81 1.61 5.34 2.87
CA SER A 81 0.49 4.52 2.39
C SER A 81 -0.38 4.23 3.59
N GLU A 82 -1.58 4.80 3.68
CA GLU A 82 -2.42 4.81 4.89
C GLU A 82 -2.99 3.42 5.28
N TRP A 83 -2.16 2.38 5.39
CA TRP A 83 -2.51 1.08 5.92
C TRP A 83 -2.70 1.15 7.45
N ILE A 84 -3.28 0.09 8.02
CA ILE A 84 -3.50 -0.09 9.46
C ILE A 84 -2.80 -1.38 9.87
N ARG A 85 -1.85 -1.33 10.82
CA ARG A 85 -1.19 -2.55 11.31
C ARG A 85 -2.14 -3.38 12.16
N PRO A 86 -1.94 -4.71 12.23
CA PRO A 86 -2.64 -5.56 13.18
C PRO A 86 -2.61 -5.02 14.62
N GLU A 87 -1.46 -4.52 15.06
CA GLU A 87 -1.25 -4.00 16.42
C GLU A 87 -2.05 -2.73 16.68
N ASP A 88 -2.33 -1.93 15.66
CA ASP A 88 -2.93 -0.60 15.78
C ASP A 88 -4.46 -0.62 15.66
N ILE A 89 -5.08 -1.79 15.38
CA ILE A 89 -6.52 -1.95 15.19
C ILE A 89 -7.34 -1.38 16.36
N HIS A 90 -6.90 -1.61 17.58
CA HIS A 90 -7.63 -1.22 18.79
C HIS A 90 -7.91 0.28 18.85
N TYR A 91 -6.99 1.13 18.39
CA TYR A 91 -7.20 2.58 18.33
C TYR A 91 -8.37 3.00 17.43
N TYR A 92 -8.64 2.22 16.39
CA TYR A 92 -9.75 2.46 15.48
C TYR A 92 -11.07 1.94 16.04
N GLU A 93 -11.04 0.80 16.73
CA GLU A 93 -12.20 0.26 17.44
C GLU A 93 -12.65 1.20 18.56
N GLU A 94 -11.71 1.78 19.30
CA GLU A 94 -11.96 2.76 20.37
C GLU A 94 -12.73 4.00 19.89
N ILE A 95 -12.55 4.40 18.63
CA ILE A 95 -13.29 5.53 18.02
C ILE A 95 -14.54 5.09 17.25
N GLY A 96 -14.95 3.82 17.38
CA GLY A 96 -16.22 3.31 16.85
C GLY A 96 -16.16 2.77 15.42
N VAL A 97 -14.99 2.31 14.95
CA VAL A 97 -14.87 1.52 13.71
C VAL A 97 -15.28 0.07 13.99
N ASP A 98 -16.27 -0.43 13.25
CA ASP A 98 -16.89 -1.74 13.52
C ASP A 98 -16.17 -2.92 12.87
N SER A 99 -15.50 -2.70 11.72
CA SER A 99 -14.84 -3.79 11.00
C SER A 99 -13.70 -3.33 10.10
N PHE A 100 -12.81 -4.27 9.75
CA PHE A 100 -11.70 -4.05 8.85
C PHE A 100 -11.80 -4.98 7.65
N LYS A 101 -11.76 -4.40 6.46
CA LYS A 101 -11.65 -5.12 5.20
C LYS A 101 -10.19 -5.39 4.89
N LEU A 102 -9.88 -6.66 4.67
CA LEU A 102 -8.60 -7.10 4.13
C LEU A 102 -8.75 -7.29 2.62
N CYS A 103 -7.84 -6.71 1.85
CA CYS A 103 -7.73 -6.89 0.42
C CYS A 103 -6.90 -8.15 0.14
N ASP A 104 -7.52 -9.15 -0.47
CA ASP A 104 -6.94 -10.47 -0.69
C ASP A 104 -7.05 -10.99 -2.14
N ARG A 105 -7.85 -10.34 -3.02
CA ARG A 105 -8.37 -10.91 -4.29
C ARG A 105 -7.37 -11.59 -5.22
N THR A 106 -6.09 -11.27 -5.09
CA THR A 106 -5.02 -11.83 -5.92
C THR A 106 -3.90 -12.47 -5.11
N MET A 107 -3.97 -12.49 -3.79
CA MET A 107 -2.97 -13.13 -2.93
C MET A 107 -3.06 -14.65 -3.02
N PRO A 108 -1.93 -15.37 -2.91
CA PRO A 108 -1.94 -16.82 -2.71
C PRO A 108 -2.68 -17.21 -1.40
N PRO A 109 -3.38 -18.36 -1.35
CA PRO A 109 -4.13 -18.80 -0.17
C PRO A 109 -3.31 -18.79 1.13
N GLU A 110 -2.06 -19.24 1.09
CA GLU A 110 -1.14 -19.24 2.22
C GLU A 110 -0.83 -17.83 2.73
N THR A 111 -0.80 -16.84 1.83
CA THR A 111 -0.65 -15.43 2.20
C THR A 111 -1.93 -14.90 2.84
N ILE A 112 -3.10 -15.28 2.33
CA ILE A 112 -4.39 -14.87 2.90
C ILE A 112 -4.51 -15.38 4.34
N VAL A 113 -4.22 -16.67 4.58
CA VAL A 113 -4.23 -17.26 5.93
C VAL A 113 -3.28 -16.52 6.87
N LYS A 114 -2.07 -16.20 6.40
CA LYS A 114 -1.09 -15.43 7.16
C LYS A 114 -1.60 -14.03 7.54
N VAL A 115 -2.21 -13.31 6.59
CA VAL A 115 -2.78 -11.97 6.84
C VAL A 115 -3.93 -12.05 7.84
N VAL A 116 -4.89 -12.96 7.61
CA VAL A 116 -6.02 -13.13 8.53
C VAL A 116 -5.53 -13.44 9.95
N LYS A 117 -4.60 -14.39 10.08
CA LYS A 117 -4.01 -14.74 11.38
C LYS A 117 -3.36 -13.54 12.07
N ALA A 118 -2.58 -12.74 11.34
CA ALA A 118 -1.92 -11.55 11.89
C ALA A 118 -2.95 -10.55 12.48
N TYR A 119 -4.03 -10.26 11.74
CA TYR A 119 -5.08 -9.33 12.18
C TYR A 119 -5.92 -9.90 13.32
N THR A 120 -6.22 -11.20 13.31
CA THR A 120 -6.94 -11.86 14.41
C THR A 120 -6.12 -11.90 15.70
N ASP A 121 -4.82 -12.21 15.59
CA ASP A 121 -3.89 -12.24 16.73
C ASP A 121 -3.47 -10.83 17.19
N ARG A 122 -3.81 -9.80 16.43
CA ARG A 122 -3.38 -8.40 16.64
C ARG A 122 -1.87 -8.24 16.74
N ARG A 123 -1.13 -9.12 16.06
CA ARG A 123 0.32 -9.17 16.13
C ARG A 123 0.93 -9.82 14.90
N TYR A 124 2.02 -9.21 14.42
CA TYR A 124 2.85 -9.78 13.39
C TYR A 124 4.32 -9.43 13.61
N ASP A 125 5.16 -10.45 13.76
CA ASP A 125 6.60 -10.28 13.95
C ASP A 125 7.30 -10.66 12.63
N GLY A 126 7.84 -9.69 11.91
CA GLY A 126 8.52 -9.91 10.63
C GLY A 126 8.42 -8.73 9.65
N ASN A 127 8.54 -9.04 8.35
CA ASN A 127 8.42 -8.06 7.28
C ASN A 127 6.95 -7.63 7.09
N PHE A 128 6.58 -6.43 7.50
CA PHE A 128 5.22 -5.91 7.35
C PHE A 128 4.72 -5.89 5.90
N MET A 129 5.65 -5.82 4.92
CA MET A 129 5.30 -5.91 3.49
C MET A 129 4.57 -7.20 3.13
N ASP A 130 4.76 -8.28 3.90
CA ASP A 130 4.08 -9.55 3.73
C ASP A 130 2.56 -9.44 3.88
N LEU A 131 2.09 -8.40 4.57
CA LEU A 131 0.67 -8.20 4.84
C LEU A 131 -0.02 -7.36 3.77
N LEU A 132 0.74 -6.66 2.91
CA LEU A 132 0.22 -5.61 2.03
C LEU A 132 -0.20 -6.12 0.64
N PHE A 133 -1.45 -5.84 0.25
CA PHE A 133 -2.04 -6.33 -1.00
C PHE A 133 -1.30 -5.90 -2.27
N SER A 134 -0.87 -4.63 -2.38
CA SER A 134 -0.38 -4.06 -3.65
C SER A 134 1.03 -4.56 -4.05
N PHE A 135 1.70 -5.37 -3.21
CA PHE A 135 3.07 -5.84 -3.42
C PHE A 135 3.20 -7.34 -3.74
N VAL A 136 2.18 -8.17 -3.45
CA VAL A 136 2.30 -9.65 -3.50
C VAL A 136 2.33 -10.24 -4.92
N LYS A 137 1.56 -9.73 -5.90
CA LYS A 137 1.51 -10.35 -7.25
C LYS A 137 2.01 -9.51 -8.42
N ARG A 138 1.98 -8.18 -8.35
CA ARG A 138 2.11 -7.34 -9.56
C ARG A 138 3.53 -7.11 -10.08
N HIS A 139 4.56 -7.58 -9.38
CA HIS A 139 5.95 -7.37 -9.80
C HIS A 139 6.60 -8.54 -10.52
N LYS A 140 5.97 -9.73 -10.56
CA LYS A 140 6.47 -10.84 -11.40
C LYS A 140 6.53 -10.44 -12.89
N ILE A 141 5.77 -9.41 -13.27
CA ILE A 141 5.62 -8.90 -14.64
C ILE A 141 6.69 -7.87 -15.01
N ILE A 142 7.31 -7.18 -14.04
CA ILE A 142 8.11 -5.96 -14.32
C ILE A 142 9.62 -6.24 -14.43
N LEU A 143 10.08 -7.39 -13.93
CA LEU A 143 11.44 -7.89 -14.12
C LEU A 143 11.51 -8.88 -15.30
N ALA A 144 10.94 -8.50 -16.45
CA ALA A 144 11.03 -9.24 -17.70
C ALA A 144 12.40 -9.04 -18.40
N ASP A 145 13.48 -9.01 -17.62
CA ASP A 145 14.83 -9.21 -18.14
C ASP A 145 15.27 -10.63 -17.75
N PRO A 146 15.37 -11.57 -18.72
CA PRO A 146 15.69 -12.96 -18.43
C PRO A 146 17.08 -13.15 -17.79
N LYS A 147 17.92 -12.11 -17.75
CA LYS A 147 19.25 -12.13 -17.14
C LYS A 147 19.29 -11.71 -15.66
N ILE A 148 18.20 -11.15 -15.12
CA ILE A 148 18.16 -10.65 -13.73
C ILE A 148 17.48 -11.69 -12.84
N LYS A 149 18.14 -12.11 -11.74
CA LYS A 149 17.50 -12.92 -10.68
C LYS A 149 16.27 -12.17 -10.18
N LYS A 150 15.08 -12.70 -10.45
CA LYS A 150 13.80 -12.07 -10.16
C LYS A 150 13.54 -12.02 -8.65
N LYS A 151 14.10 -11.02 -7.96
CA LYS A 151 13.65 -10.68 -6.59
C LYS A 151 12.28 -10.01 -6.69
N THR A 152 11.31 -10.54 -5.97
CA THR A 152 10.02 -9.91 -5.71
C THR A 152 10.19 -8.71 -4.76
N PRO A 153 9.24 -7.76 -4.70
CA PRO A 153 9.31 -6.65 -3.76
C PRO A 153 9.41 -7.07 -2.31
N ILE A 154 8.80 -8.20 -1.96
CA ILE A 154 8.86 -8.75 -0.60
C ILE A 154 10.28 -9.25 -0.27
N GLU A 155 11.04 -9.67 -1.28
CA GLU A 155 12.46 -10.04 -1.14
C GLU A 155 13.41 -8.82 -1.22
N GLY A 156 12.94 -7.69 -1.75
CA GLY A 156 13.74 -6.48 -1.97
C GLY A 156 13.45 -5.33 -1.02
N ILE A 157 12.32 -5.36 -0.30
CA ILE A 157 11.86 -4.35 0.64
C ILE A 157 11.49 -5.05 1.94
N TYR A 158 12.15 -4.65 3.02
CA TYR A 158 11.86 -5.11 4.37
C TYR A 158 11.38 -3.95 5.23
N VAL A 159 10.18 -4.09 5.79
CA VAL A 159 9.63 -3.16 6.78
C VAL A 159 9.55 -3.90 8.10
N ASP A 160 10.42 -3.57 9.04
CA ASP A 160 10.44 -4.18 10.36
C ASP A 160 9.18 -3.76 11.14
N ASN A 161 8.22 -4.68 11.28
CA ASN A 161 6.94 -4.35 11.89
C ASN A 161 7.08 -3.87 13.33
N ARG A 162 8.05 -4.41 14.08
CA ARG A 162 8.24 -4.08 15.50
C ARG A 162 8.86 -2.72 15.68
N LYS A 163 9.72 -2.29 14.75
CA LYS A 163 10.27 -0.92 14.75
C LYS A 163 9.23 0.15 14.45
N LEU A 164 8.00 -0.21 14.10
CA LEU A 164 6.88 0.72 13.93
C LEU A 164 6.03 0.88 15.20
N ASP A 165 6.41 0.26 16.32
CA ASP A 165 5.67 0.41 17.58
C ASP A 165 5.64 1.87 18.03
N GLY A 166 4.42 2.42 18.13
CA GLY A 166 4.19 3.84 18.44
C GLY A 166 4.06 4.75 17.22
N PHE A 167 4.26 4.26 15.99
CA PHE A 167 4.10 5.05 14.75
C PHE A 167 2.71 5.69 14.62
N ILE A 168 1.65 4.97 15.01
CA ILE A 168 0.28 5.46 14.93
C ILE A 168 -0.02 6.63 15.88
N LYS A 169 0.73 6.77 17.00
CA LYS A 169 0.42 7.71 18.08
C LYS A 169 0.34 9.16 17.61
N TYR A 170 1.19 9.55 16.65
CA TYR A 170 1.20 10.91 16.12
C TYR A 170 -0.12 11.28 15.42
N PHE A 171 -0.73 10.32 14.72
CA PHE A 171 -2.00 10.52 14.01
C PHE A 171 -3.19 10.53 14.97
N ILE A 172 -3.12 9.75 16.06
CA ILE A 172 -4.17 9.69 17.09
C ILE A 172 -4.20 10.97 17.92
N SER A 173 -3.03 11.50 18.29
CA SER A 173 -2.91 12.70 19.13
C SER A 173 -3.30 14.00 18.41
N GLY A 174 -3.38 13.96 17.08
CA GLY A 174 -3.75 15.11 16.28
C GLY A 174 -5.23 15.46 16.40
N ASP A 175 -5.52 16.76 16.37
CA ASP A 175 -6.86 17.33 16.27
C ASP A 175 -7.28 17.62 14.82
N ARG A 176 -6.33 17.52 13.87
CA ARG A 176 -6.54 17.70 12.44
C ARG A 176 -5.80 16.67 11.59
N ARG A 177 -6.21 16.56 10.32
CA ARG A 177 -5.42 15.88 9.29
C ARG A 177 -4.10 16.62 9.06
N LEU A 178 -3.04 15.83 8.89
CA LEU A 178 -1.76 16.35 8.44
C LEU A 178 -1.83 16.79 6.98
N SER A 179 -1.08 17.83 6.65
CA SER A 179 -0.76 18.10 5.25
C SER A 179 0.09 16.98 4.66
N MET A 180 0.17 16.91 3.33
CA MET A 180 1.01 15.95 2.65
C MET A 180 2.48 16.06 3.10
N ASP A 181 3.01 17.27 3.23
CA ASP A 181 4.40 17.51 3.63
C ASP A 181 4.66 17.09 5.08
N GLU A 182 3.76 17.42 5.99
CA GLU A 182 3.86 17.03 7.40
C GLU A 182 3.86 15.50 7.55
N ASN A 183 2.96 14.83 6.83
CA ASN A 183 2.88 13.37 6.82
C ASN A 183 4.17 12.75 6.26
N LEU A 184 4.67 13.26 5.13
CA LEU A 184 5.92 12.76 4.53
C LEU A 184 7.14 12.99 5.42
N ILE A 185 7.26 14.15 6.08
CA ILE A 185 8.34 14.44 7.04
C ILE A 185 8.30 13.44 8.19
N TYR A 186 7.12 13.18 8.74
CA TYR A 186 6.95 12.20 9.81
C TYR A 186 7.31 10.79 9.34
N CYS A 187 6.76 10.36 8.20
CA CYS A 187 7.01 9.04 7.62
C CYS A 187 8.48 8.83 7.27
N ARG A 188 9.21 9.85 6.81
CA ARG A 188 10.64 9.74 6.49
C ARG A 188 11.47 9.39 7.73
N LYS A 189 11.21 10.06 8.86
CA LYS A 189 11.88 9.77 10.15
C LYS A 189 11.69 8.33 10.63
N TRP A 190 10.52 7.74 10.36
CA TRP A 190 10.25 6.33 10.69
C TRP A 190 10.80 5.38 9.64
N ALA A 191 10.79 5.77 8.36
CA ALA A 191 11.31 4.97 7.28
C ALA A 191 12.81 4.71 7.43
N GLU A 192 13.58 5.72 7.85
CA GLU A 192 15.01 5.57 8.17
C GLU A 192 15.30 4.48 9.22
N LYS A 193 14.34 4.23 10.12
CA LYS A 193 14.50 3.27 11.22
C LYS A 193 14.00 1.87 10.85
N ALA A 194 12.85 1.81 10.18
CA ALA A 194 12.08 0.58 10.00
C ALA A 194 12.15 0.00 8.59
N VAL A 195 12.54 0.78 7.58
CA VAL A 195 12.49 0.37 6.17
C VAL A 195 13.89 0.12 5.64
N THR A 196 14.12 -1.07 5.08
CA THR A 196 15.34 -1.43 4.37
C THR A 196 14.98 -1.83 2.95
N ILE A 197 15.74 -1.33 1.97
CA ILE A 197 15.57 -1.71 0.57
C ILE A 197 16.91 -2.23 0.06
N ASP A 198 16.92 -3.43 -0.51
CA ASP A 198 18.09 -4.02 -1.16
C ASP A 198 18.55 -3.10 -2.30
N PRO A 199 19.80 -2.56 -2.25
CA PRO A 199 20.24 -1.55 -3.22
C PRO A 199 20.22 -2.05 -4.67
N GLN A 200 20.55 -3.33 -4.87
CA GLN A 200 20.55 -3.94 -6.20
C GLN A 200 19.12 -4.08 -6.73
N TYR A 201 18.19 -4.60 -5.92
CA TYR A 201 16.77 -4.63 -6.25
C TYR A 201 16.22 -3.24 -6.56
N ARG A 202 16.53 -2.23 -5.74
CA ARG A 202 16.08 -0.84 -5.95
C ARG A 202 16.51 -0.33 -7.32
N LYS A 203 17.78 -0.51 -7.66
CA LYS A 203 18.37 -0.11 -8.96
C LYS A 203 17.69 -0.84 -10.12
N ASP A 204 17.57 -2.16 -10.03
CA ASP A 204 17.01 -2.98 -11.11
C ASP A 204 15.52 -2.71 -11.32
N ALA A 205 14.76 -2.59 -10.24
CA ALA A 205 13.33 -2.29 -10.29
C ALA A 205 13.06 -0.90 -10.87
N LEU A 206 13.78 0.14 -10.44
CA LEU A 206 13.62 1.50 -11.00
C LEU A 206 13.97 1.54 -12.50
N LYS A 207 15.04 0.85 -12.91
CA LYS A 207 15.39 0.70 -14.33
C LYS A 207 14.30 -0.05 -15.11
N GLY A 208 13.74 -1.11 -14.52
CA GLY A 208 12.63 -1.88 -15.05
C GLY A 208 11.37 -1.03 -15.25
N TYR A 209 10.97 -0.25 -14.24
CA TYR A 209 9.82 0.66 -14.33
C TYR A 209 10.02 1.71 -15.42
N SER A 210 11.19 2.35 -15.48
CA SER A 210 11.48 3.35 -16.52
C SER A 210 11.39 2.75 -17.92
N ARG A 211 11.94 1.55 -18.14
CA ARG A 211 11.83 0.82 -19.41
C ARG A 211 10.37 0.47 -19.74
N ALA A 212 9.61 -0.02 -18.75
CA ALA A 212 8.21 -0.38 -18.94
C ALA A 212 7.35 0.83 -19.31
N VAL A 213 7.56 1.99 -18.67
CA VAL A 213 6.87 3.25 -19.02
C VAL A 213 7.21 3.71 -20.43
N LYS A 214 8.49 3.65 -20.85
CA LYS A 214 8.88 3.98 -22.23
C LYS A 214 8.17 3.08 -23.26
N ASN A 215 8.07 1.79 -22.97
CA ASN A 215 7.39 0.84 -23.84
C ASN A 215 5.86 1.06 -23.93
N LEU A 216 5.24 1.71 -22.94
CA LEU A 216 3.82 2.10 -23.03
C LEU A 216 3.60 3.26 -24.01
N ILE A 217 4.56 4.17 -24.11
CA ILE A 217 4.47 5.37 -24.96
C ILE A 217 4.76 5.01 -26.42
N HIS A 218 5.65 4.04 -26.65
CA HIS A 218 5.96 3.52 -27.98
C HIS A 218 5.11 2.26 -28.27
N CYS A 219 3.81 2.43 -28.53
CA CYS A 219 3.07 1.40 -29.26
C CYS A 219 3.76 1.22 -30.61
N LYS A 220 4.21 0.01 -30.93
CA LYS A 220 4.57 -0.33 -32.30
C LYS A 220 3.25 -0.46 -33.05
N ASP A 221 3.05 0.39 -34.05
CA ASP A 221 2.04 0.20 -35.10
C ASP A 221 2.19 -1.18 -35.76
#